data_AF-A0A388L2Y0-F1
#
_entry.id   AF-A0A388L2Y0-F1
#
_cell.length_a   1.000
_cell.length_b   1.000
_cell.length_c   1.000
_cell.angle_alpha   90.00
_cell.angle_beta   90.00
_cell.angle_gamma   90.00
#
_symmetry.space_group_name_H-M   'P 1'
#
loop_
_entity.id
_entity.type
_entity.pdbx_description
1 polymer ?
#
loop_
_entity_poly.entity_id
_entity_poly.type
_entity_poly.pdbx_seq_one_letter_code
_entity_poly.pdbx_strand_id
1 'polypeptide(L)'
;MKQPVAVDERSETKAEEKERLKREIALAETKEEDEELQRLRKRAASLRITEKRKRGPEASIGNSPPMVTPSKGQRLSTEAKQRIEEIRYSQSGKLDSSSLLEQVRKLSLSMKHVTAGCGPGAREQYEADCLELFEALTVDELKEACKKEKIGYGKREVAIKRLVTRRVLQAYDPINVPLPVTPSGAKRSTKTGQKPGSKALPASDISDDEDEDSESE
;
A
#
# COMPACT_ATOMS: atom_id res chain seq x y z
N MET A 1 -2.74 -33.14 48.51
CA MET A 1 -1.62 -32.88 47.57
C MET A 1 -1.86 -31.51 46.96
N LYS A 2 -0.97 -30.53 47.19
CA LYS A 2 -1.12 -29.16 46.65
C LYS A 2 -0.50 -29.11 45.25
N GLN A 3 -1.29 -28.67 44.26
CA GLN A 3 -0.84 -28.45 42.87
C GLN A 3 0.16 -27.28 42.84
N PRO A 4 1.27 -27.37 42.09
CA PRO A 4 2.20 -26.25 41.94
C PRO A 4 1.52 -25.13 41.14
N VAL A 5 1.46 -23.94 41.73
CA VAL A 5 0.96 -22.73 41.06
C VAL A 5 2.06 -22.27 40.10
N ALA A 6 1.76 -22.23 38.80
CA ALA A 6 2.68 -21.68 37.81
C ALA A 6 2.78 -20.17 38.03
N VAL A 7 4.01 -19.70 38.24
CA VAL A 7 4.35 -18.32 38.54
C VAL A 7 5.21 -17.79 37.40
N ASP A 8 4.86 -16.62 36.85
CA ASP A 8 5.59 -15.99 35.73
C ASP A 8 6.81 -15.17 36.22
N GLU A 9 7.57 -14.57 35.30
CA GLU A 9 8.86 -13.89 35.56
C GLU A 9 8.79 -12.76 36.61
N ARG A 10 7.59 -12.23 36.89
CA ARG A 10 7.33 -11.23 37.94
C ARG A 10 6.90 -11.82 39.28
N SER A 11 6.98 -13.14 39.45
CA SER A 11 6.47 -13.87 40.61
C SER A 11 4.96 -13.70 40.87
N GLU A 12 4.20 -13.26 39.88
CA GLU A 12 2.74 -13.14 39.91
C GLU A 12 2.10 -14.51 39.57
N THR A 13 1.02 -14.86 40.26
CA THR A 13 0.23 -16.05 39.88
C THR A 13 -0.61 -15.75 38.65
N LYS A 14 -0.92 -16.77 37.82
CA LYS A 14 -1.80 -16.61 36.64
C LYS A 14 -3.14 -15.93 36.93
N ALA A 15 -3.64 -16.04 38.15
CA ALA A 15 -4.88 -15.38 38.57
C ALA A 15 -4.69 -13.87 38.75
N GLU A 16 -3.56 -13.46 39.31
CA GLU A 16 -3.18 -12.09 39.59
C GLU A 16 -2.82 -11.32 38.31
N GLU A 17 -2.07 -11.94 37.40
CA GLU A 17 -1.79 -11.37 36.08
C GLU A 17 -3.09 -11.16 35.28
N LYS A 18 -3.99 -12.16 35.30
CA LYS A 18 -5.30 -12.07 34.66
C LYS A 18 -6.15 -10.93 35.24
N GLU A 19 -6.07 -10.68 36.53
CA GLU A 19 -6.75 -9.55 37.16
C GLU A 19 -6.13 -8.22 36.77
N ARG A 20 -4.80 -8.12 36.74
CA ARG A 20 -4.08 -6.92 36.29
C ARG A 20 -4.44 -6.55 34.85
N LEU A 21 -4.39 -7.53 33.94
CA LEU A 21 -4.74 -7.33 32.53
C LEU A 21 -6.20 -6.91 32.36
N LYS A 22 -7.12 -7.46 33.16
CA LYS A 22 -8.52 -7.01 33.15
C LYS A 22 -8.68 -5.55 33.57
N ARG A 23 -7.95 -5.10 34.59
CA ARG A 23 -7.97 -3.69 35.01
C ARG A 23 -7.37 -2.77 33.94
N GLU A 24 -6.30 -3.20 33.30
CA GLU A 24 -5.63 -2.45 32.22
C GLU A 24 -6.53 -2.32 30.98
N ILE A 25 -7.21 -3.40 30.56
CA ILE A 25 -8.16 -3.37 29.45
C ILE A 25 -9.36 -2.47 29.77
N ALA A 26 -9.93 -2.57 30.98
CA ALA A 26 -11.03 -1.71 31.39
C ALA A 26 -10.63 -0.22 31.38
N LEU A 27 -9.40 0.09 31.80
CA LEU A 27 -8.86 1.45 31.74
C LEU A 27 -8.66 1.92 30.29
N ALA A 28 -8.19 1.04 29.40
CA ALA A 28 -8.00 1.33 27.98
C ALA A 28 -9.33 1.55 27.24
N GLU A 29 -10.40 0.85 27.64
CA GLU A 29 -11.75 1.03 27.09
C GLU A 29 -12.38 2.37 27.52
N THR A 30 -11.97 2.92 28.68
CA THR A 30 -12.34 4.26 29.14
C THR A 30 -11.46 5.38 28.58
N LYS A 31 -10.40 5.05 27.86
CA LYS A 31 -9.52 6.04 27.23
C LYS A 31 -10.30 6.69 26.10
N GLU A 32 -10.47 8.01 26.20
CA GLU A 32 -11.31 8.86 25.33
C GLU A 32 -11.49 8.29 23.93
N GLU A 33 -12.75 8.01 23.58
CA GLU A 33 -13.09 7.74 22.18
C GLU A 33 -12.60 8.91 21.34
N ASP A 34 -11.75 8.62 20.36
CA ASP A 34 -11.22 9.59 19.42
C ASP A 34 -12.35 10.48 18.88
N GLU A 35 -12.23 11.79 19.06
CA GLU A 35 -13.27 12.76 18.67
C GLU A 35 -13.62 12.63 17.18
N GLU A 36 -12.65 12.23 16.34
CA GLU A 36 -12.88 11.95 14.93
C GLU A 36 -13.84 10.77 14.74
N LEU A 37 -13.64 9.69 15.51
CA LEU A 37 -14.49 8.51 15.47
C LEU A 37 -15.93 8.84 15.88
N GLN A 38 -16.10 9.68 16.91
CA GLN A 38 -17.43 10.14 17.33
C GLN A 38 -18.11 11.00 16.24
N ARG A 39 -17.37 11.90 15.59
CA ARG A 39 -17.88 12.70 14.46
C ARG A 39 -18.30 11.82 13.29
N LEU A 40 -17.50 10.79 12.97
CA LEU A 40 -17.81 9.84 11.90
C LEU A 40 -19.06 9.02 12.20
N ARG A 41 -19.21 8.52 13.44
CA ARG A 41 -20.41 7.79 13.88
C ARG A 41 -21.67 8.64 13.75
N LYS A 42 -21.63 9.91 14.19
CA LYS A 42 -22.74 10.86 14.05
C LYS A 42 -23.11 11.09 12.58
N ARG A 43 -22.10 11.27 11.72
CA ARG A 43 -22.30 11.47 10.27
C ARG A 43 -22.85 10.21 9.59
N ALA A 44 -22.41 9.02 9.98
CA ALA A 44 -22.93 7.76 9.44
C ALA A 44 -24.38 7.51 9.89
N ALA A 45 -24.69 7.78 11.15
CA ALA A 45 -26.05 7.64 11.69
C ALA A 45 -27.06 8.57 11.00
N SER A 46 -26.62 9.71 10.46
CA SER A 46 -27.49 10.64 9.73
C SER A 46 -27.70 10.27 8.25
N LEU A 47 -26.99 9.27 7.71
CA LEU A 47 -27.18 8.81 6.33
C LEU A 47 -28.44 7.94 6.22
N ARG A 48 -29.58 8.58 5.97
CA ARG A 48 -30.84 7.89 5.66
C ARG A 48 -30.92 7.55 4.17
N ILE A 49 -30.64 6.30 3.81
CA ILE A 49 -30.76 5.81 2.44
C ILE A 49 -32.25 5.57 2.13
N THR A 50 -32.88 6.51 1.42
CA THR A 50 -34.30 6.44 1.05
C THR A 50 -34.56 5.64 -0.22
N GLU A 51 -33.55 5.47 -1.08
CA GLU A 51 -33.69 4.80 -2.38
C GLU A 51 -32.58 3.78 -2.59
N LYS A 52 -32.96 2.50 -2.72
CA LYS A 52 -32.05 1.47 -3.22
C LYS A 52 -31.98 1.59 -4.74
N ARG A 53 -30.78 1.73 -5.29
CA ARG A 53 -30.59 1.73 -6.76
C ARG A 53 -31.18 0.45 -7.34
N LYS A 54 -32.12 0.60 -8.27
CA LYS A 54 -32.58 -0.52 -9.10
C LYS A 54 -31.41 -0.91 -10.00
N ARG A 55 -30.93 -2.15 -9.86
CA ARG A 55 -29.98 -2.73 -10.81
C ARG A 55 -30.69 -2.75 -12.16
N GLY A 56 -30.15 -2.04 -13.15
CA GLY A 56 -30.73 -1.98 -14.49
C GLY A 56 -30.80 -3.39 -15.12
N PRO A 57 -31.60 -3.57 -16.18
CA PRO A 57 -31.66 -4.85 -16.90
C PRO A 57 -30.26 -5.29 -17.31
N GLU A 58 -29.91 -6.55 -17.06
CA GLU A 58 -28.59 -7.08 -17.38
C GLU A 58 -28.35 -6.98 -18.89
N ALA A 59 -27.31 -6.22 -19.26
CA ALA A 59 -26.85 -6.19 -20.64
C ALA A 59 -26.25 -7.55 -20.99
N SER A 60 -26.72 -8.19 -22.06
CA SER A 60 -26.16 -9.44 -22.56
C SER A 60 -24.70 -9.23 -22.95
N ILE A 61 -23.78 -9.71 -22.11
CA ILE A 61 -22.33 -9.68 -22.37
C ILE A 61 -22.04 -10.69 -23.47
N GLY A 62 -22.16 -10.26 -24.73
CA GLY A 62 -22.06 -11.09 -25.93
C GLY A 62 -20.65 -11.53 -26.33
N ASN A 63 -19.67 -11.51 -25.40
CA ASN A 63 -18.28 -11.89 -25.67
C ASN A 63 -17.58 -12.53 -24.45
N SER A 64 -18.33 -13.16 -23.53
CA SER A 64 -17.67 -14.02 -22.55
C SER A 64 -17.25 -15.33 -23.24
N PRO A 65 -15.98 -15.75 -23.11
CA PRO A 65 -15.54 -17.05 -23.62
C PRO A 65 -16.44 -18.16 -23.06
N PRO A 66 -16.64 -19.26 -23.81
CA PRO A 66 -17.49 -20.34 -23.35
C PRO A 66 -17.04 -20.77 -21.96
N MET A 67 -17.97 -20.73 -21.01
CA MET A 67 -17.80 -21.15 -19.62
C MET A 67 -17.66 -22.68 -19.50
N VAL A 68 -17.03 -23.32 -20.49
CA VAL A 68 -16.72 -24.74 -20.48
C VAL A 68 -15.43 -24.89 -19.68
N THR A 69 -15.60 -25.09 -18.38
CA THR A 69 -14.53 -25.65 -17.57
C THR A 69 -14.22 -27.05 -18.13
N PRO A 70 -12.96 -27.34 -18.50
CA PRO A 70 -12.62 -28.68 -18.96
C PRO A 70 -12.96 -29.69 -17.87
N SER A 71 -13.71 -30.73 -18.23
CA SER A 71 -14.09 -31.81 -17.31
C SER A 71 -12.83 -32.38 -16.66
N LYS A 72 -12.81 -32.32 -15.33
CA LYS A 72 -11.69 -32.74 -14.49
C LYS A 72 -11.48 -34.25 -14.68
N GLY A 73 -10.51 -34.64 -15.51
CA GLY A 73 -10.16 -36.05 -15.72
C GLY A 73 -9.97 -36.52 -17.15
N GLN A 74 -9.92 -35.62 -18.15
CA GLN A 74 -9.53 -36.03 -19.50
C GLN A 74 -8.09 -36.56 -19.46
N ARG A 75 -7.95 -37.90 -19.48
CA ARG A 75 -6.67 -38.58 -19.58
C ARG A 75 -5.99 -38.07 -20.85
N LEU A 76 -4.78 -37.54 -20.70
CA LEU A 76 -3.96 -37.11 -21.83
C LEU A 76 -3.92 -38.23 -22.88
N SER A 77 -4.22 -37.88 -24.13
CA SER A 77 -4.13 -38.82 -25.25
C SER A 77 -2.70 -39.38 -25.34
N THR A 78 -2.55 -40.57 -25.92
CA THR A 78 -1.24 -41.20 -26.14
C THR A 78 -0.32 -40.30 -26.96
N GLU A 79 -0.87 -39.59 -27.94
CA GLU A 79 -0.17 -38.58 -28.73
C GLU A 79 0.33 -37.40 -27.88
N ALA A 80 -0.51 -36.87 -26.97
CA ALA A 80 -0.10 -35.80 -26.07
C ALA A 80 1.01 -36.26 -25.11
N LYS A 81 0.96 -37.51 -24.64
CA LYS A 81 2.02 -38.10 -23.81
C LYS A 81 3.34 -38.24 -24.57
N GLN A 82 3.30 -38.76 -25.80
CA GLN A 82 4.48 -38.87 -26.66
C GLN A 82 5.08 -37.50 -26.97
N ARG A 83 4.26 -36.49 -27.25
CA ARG A 83 4.73 -35.12 -27.49
C ARG A 83 5.38 -34.50 -26.25
N ILE A 84 4.83 -34.72 -25.06
CA ILE A 84 5.45 -34.27 -23.80
C ILE A 84 6.79 -34.97 -23.58
N GLU A 85 6.87 -36.26 -23.88
CA GLU A 85 8.09 -37.06 -23.74
C GLU A 85 9.16 -36.62 -24.73
N GLU A 86 8.81 -36.38 -25.99
CA GLU A 86 9.69 -35.80 -27.02
C GLU A 86 10.21 -34.41 -26.61
N ILE A 87 9.36 -33.55 -26.05
CA ILE A 87 9.76 -32.24 -25.51
C ILE A 87 10.74 -32.40 -24.34
N ARG A 88 10.52 -33.37 -23.44
CA ARG A 88 11.43 -33.64 -22.33
C ARG A 88 12.80 -34.13 -22.81
N TYR A 89 12.83 -35.05 -23.78
CA TYR A 89 14.09 -35.56 -24.31
C TYR A 89 14.83 -34.53 -25.16
N SER A 90 14.13 -33.74 -25.97
CA SER A 90 14.74 -32.65 -26.74
C SER A 90 15.29 -31.51 -25.86
N GLN A 91 14.70 -31.28 -24.67
CA GLN A 91 15.24 -30.33 -23.69
C GLN A 91 16.36 -30.90 -22.81
N SER A 92 16.47 -32.24 -22.69
CA SER A 92 17.50 -32.88 -21.87
C SER A 92 18.93 -32.78 -22.43
N GLY A 93 19.09 -32.27 -23.66
CA GLY A 93 20.40 -32.13 -24.30
C GLY A 93 21.07 -30.76 -24.17
N LYS A 94 20.44 -29.73 -23.57
CA LYS A 94 21.00 -28.35 -23.63
C LYS A 94 20.49 -27.38 -22.56
N LEU A 95 20.13 -27.86 -21.39
CA LEU A 95 19.95 -27.01 -20.22
C LEU A 95 20.74 -27.62 -19.08
N ASP A 96 21.99 -27.19 -18.95
CA ASP A 96 22.79 -27.44 -17.77
C ASP A 96 21.93 -27.08 -16.54
N SER A 97 21.71 -28.04 -15.65
CA SER A 97 21.09 -27.79 -14.35
C SER A 97 21.88 -26.76 -13.54
N SER A 98 23.16 -26.55 -13.88
CA SER A 98 23.97 -25.44 -13.39
C SER A 98 23.49 -24.09 -13.95
N SER A 99 23.12 -24.01 -15.23
CA SER A 99 22.55 -22.81 -15.86
C SER A 99 21.17 -22.48 -15.32
N LEU A 100 20.31 -23.46 -15.00
CA LEU A 100 19.01 -23.16 -14.36
C LEU A 100 19.21 -22.69 -12.91
N LEU A 101 20.11 -23.29 -12.13
CA LEU A 101 20.47 -22.78 -10.81
C LEU A 101 21.17 -21.42 -10.86
N GLU A 102 21.99 -21.18 -11.87
CA GLU A 102 22.68 -19.92 -12.08
C GLU A 102 21.75 -18.86 -12.67
N GLN A 103 20.76 -19.26 -13.44
CA GLN A 103 19.69 -18.42 -13.96
C GLN A 103 18.64 -18.17 -12.87
N VAL A 104 18.45 -19.04 -11.88
CA VAL A 104 17.67 -18.79 -10.64
C VAL A 104 18.47 -17.93 -9.65
N ARG A 105 19.79 -18.08 -9.56
CA ARG A 105 20.66 -17.12 -8.85
C ARG A 105 20.72 -15.77 -9.57
N LYS A 106 20.65 -15.76 -10.91
CA LYS A 106 20.53 -14.58 -11.80
C LYS A 106 19.08 -14.15 -12.05
N LEU A 107 18.07 -14.88 -11.57
CA LEU A 107 16.72 -14.40 -11.24
C LEU A 107 16.81 -13.53 -9.98
N SER A 108 17.96 -12.90 -9.78
CA SER A 108 18.03 -11.52 -9.41
C SER A 108 17.51 -11.31 -8.01
N LEU A 109 18.47 -11.25 -7.09
CA LEU A 109 18.52 -10.28 -6.00
C LEU A 109 18.38 -8.82 -6.51
N SER A 110 17.63 -8.62 -7.59
CA SER A 110 17.08 -7.37 -8.04
C SER A 110 16.14 -6.91 -6.95
N MET A 111 16.53 -5.82 -6.31
CA MET A 111 15.70 -5.05 -5.37
C MET A 111 14.25 -4.80 -5.81
N LYS A 112 13.90 -4.99 -7.09
CA LYS A 112 12.52 -4.84 -7.59
C LYS A 112 11.51 -5.78 -6.90
N HIS A 113 11.96 -6.82 -6.20
CA HIS A 113 11.08 -7.81 -5.58
C HIS A 113 10.73 -7.51 -4.11
N VAL A 114 11.43 -6.58 -3.43
CA VAL A 114 11.05 -6.20 -2.06
C VAL A 114 9.83 -5.29 -2.15
N THR A 115 8.67 -5.85 -1.80
CA THR A 115 7.39 -5.14 -1.88
C THR A 115 7.11 -4.47 -0.55
N ALA A 116 6.89 -3.16 -0.56
CA ALA A 116 6.45 -2.45 0.64
C ALA A 116 5.00 -2.85 0.97
N GLY A 117 4.80 -3.41 2.16
CA GLY A 117 3.47 -3.75 2.67
C GLY A 117 2.74 -2.52 3.24
N CYS A 118 1.42 -2.60 3.31
CA CYS A 118 0.59 -1.58 3.96
C CYS A 118 -0.06 -2.21 5.21
N GLY A 119 0.51 -1.98 6.39
CA GLY A 119 -0.01 -2.50 7.66
C GLY A 119 0.89 -2.21 8.86
N PRO A 120 0.39 -2.39 10.10
CA PRO A 120 1.23 -2.30 11.29
C PRO A 120 2.34 -3.36 11.23
N GLY A 121 3.58 -2.95 11.45
CA GLY A 121 4.74 -3.85 11.33
C GLY A 121 5.29 -4.02 9.91
N ALA A 122 4.60 -3.52 8.87
CA ALA A 122 5.05 -3.69 7.49
C ALA A 122 6.33 -2.89 7.18
N ARG A 123 6.53 -1.77 7.88
CA ARG A 123 7.72 -0.94 7.73
C ARG A 123 8.96 -1.67 8.24
N GLU A 124 8.86 -2.28 9.42
CA GLU A 124 9.93 -3.02 10.07
C GLU A 124 10.30 -4.27 9.26
N GLN A 125 9.31 -4.98 8.71
CA GLN A 125 9.55 -6.10 7.80
C GLN A 125 10.28 -5.66 6.52
N TYR A 126 9.80 -4.57 5.89
CA TYR A 126 10.46 -4.03 4.70
C TYR A 126 11.91 -3.59 4.97
N GLU A 127 12.18 -3.03 6.16
CA GLU A 127 13.53 -2.70 6.58
C GLU A 127 14.42 -3.95 6.72
N ALA A 128 13.92 -4.98 7.38
CA ALA A 128 14.62 -6.26 7.55
C ALA A 128 14.92 -6.94 6.21
N ASP A 129 13.92 -7.00 5.32
CA ASP A 129 14.05 -7.60 3.99
C ASP A 129 15.08 -6.83 3.13
N CYS A 130 15.09 -5.49 3.22
CA CYS A 130 16.10 -4.67 2.54
C CYS A 130 17.51 -4.93 3.11
N LEU A 131 17.65 -5.03 4.42
CA LEU A 131 18.93 -5.31 5.07
C LEU A 131 19.50 -6.66 4.63
N GLU A 132 18.70 -7.72 4.70
CA GLU A 132 19.10 -9.07 4.27
C GLU A 132 19.53 -9.08 2.80
N LEU A 133 18.77 -8.40 1.93
CA LEU A 133 19.11 -8.32 0.51
C LEU A 133 20.44 -7.63 0.28
N PHE A 134 20.68 -6.47 0.90
CA PHE A 134 21.94 -5.74 0.73
C PHE A 134 23.13 -6.42 1.39
N GLU A 135 22.91 -7.20 2.43
CA GLU A 135 23.95 -8.01 3.07
C GLU A 135 24.37 -9.19 2.19
N ALA A 136 23.45 -9.78 1.42
CA ALA A 136 23.74 -10.84 0.47
C ALA A 136 24.47 -10.36 -0.81
N LEU A 137 24.45 -9.06 -1.11
CA LEU A 137 25.09 -8.51 -2.31
C LEU A 137 26.63 -8.52 -2.26
N THR A 138 27.25 -8.69 -3.42
CA THR A 138 28.70 -8.51 -3.59
C THR A 138 29.10 -7.04 -3.44
N VAL A 139 30.40 -6.79 -3.21
CA VAL A 139 30.92 -5.42 -3.04
C VAL A 139 30.67 -4.54 -4.26
N ASP A 140 30.76 -5.11 -5.47
CA ASP A 140 30.60 -4.35 -6.71
C ASP A 140 29.13 -3.99 -6.97
N GLU A 141 28.21 -4.90 -6.65
CA GLU A 141 26.76 -4.62 -6.69
C GLU A 141 26.36 -3.57 -5.65
N LEU A 142 26.94 -3.62 -4.45
CA LEU A 142 26.69 -2.63 -3.41
C LEU A 142 27.20 -1.24 -3.82
N LYS A 143 28.36 -1.16 -4.48
CA LYS A 143 28.87 0.10 -5.08
C LYS A 143 27.94 0.61 -6.18
N GLU A 144 27.41 -0.27 -7.01
CA GLU A 144 26.45 0.11 -8.07
C GLU A 144 25.15 0.64 -7.47
N ALA A 145 24.61 0.00 -6.43
CA ALA A 145 23.45 0.48 -5.69
C ALA A 145 23.71 1.86 -5.07
N CYS A 146 24.89 2.06 -4.46
CA CYS A 146 25.31 3.36 -3.93
C CYS A 146 25.35 4.45 -5.02
N LYS A 147 25.86 4.14 -6.22
CA LYS A 147 25.87 5.09 -7.35
C LYS A 147 24.46 5.48 -7.81
N LYS A 148 23.54 4.51 -7.90
CA LYS A 148 22.14 4.73 -8.30
C LYS A 148 21.41 5.68 -7.35
N GLU A 149 21.65 5.54 -6.05
CA GLU A 149 21.00 6.36 -5.01
C GLU A 149 21.81 7.60 -4.59
N LYS A 150 22.94 7.86 -5.26
CA LYS A 150 23.87 8.97 -4.98
C LYS A 150 24.42 8.94 -3.54
N ILE A 151 24.68 7.75 -3.00
CA ILE A 151 25.27 7.53 -1.67
C ILE A 151 26.76 7.26 -1.84
N GLY A 152 27.60 7.92 -1.04
CA GLY A 152 29.06 7.66 -1.03
C GLY A 152 29.38 6.29 -0.42
N TYR A 153 30.11 5.45 -1.17
CA TYR A 153 30.56 4.15 -0.69
C TYR A 153 31.74 4.31 0.29
N GLY A 154 31.52 3.92 1.55
CA GLY A 154 32.55 3.91 2.60
C GLY A 154 32.73 2.51 3.16
N LYS A 155 32.39 2.32 4.45
CA LYS A 155 32.31 0.99 5.06
C LYS A 155 31.05 0.27 4.59
N ARG A 156 31.15 -1.05 4.35
CA ARG A 156 30.05 -1.90 3.86
C ARG A 156 28.77 -1.72 4.67
N GLU A 157 28.85 -1.90 5.99
CA GLU A 157 27.69 -1.80 6.89
C GLU A 157 27.02 -0.41 6.87
N VAL A 158 27.82 0.66 6.80
CA VAL A 158 27.31 2.04 6.77
C VAL A 158 26.63 2.33 5.43
N ALA A 159 27.18 1.83 4.33
CA ALA A 159 26.56 1.95 3.02
C ALA A 159 25.21 1.22 2.96
N ILE A 160 25.15 -0.01 3.49
CA ILE A 160 23.92 -0.80 3.58
C ILE A 160 22.86 -0.05 4.40
N LYS A 161 23.19 0.37 5.62
CA LYS A 161 22.25 1.13 6.48
C LYS A 161 21.70 2.37 5.78
N ARG A 162 22.57 3.14 5.09
CA ARG A 162 22.16 4.34 4.35
C ARG A 162 21.23 4.01 3.17
N LEU A 163 21.51 2.95 2.42
CA LEU A 163 20.64 2.48 1.33
C LEU A 163 19.27 2.07 1.86
N VAL A 164 19.24 1.29 2.93
CA VAL A 164 17.99 0.86 3.57
C VAL A 164 17.18 2.05 4.05
N THR A 165 17.80 3.00 4.77
CA THR A 165 17.11 4.21 5.22
C THR A 165 16.54 4.99 4.03
N ARG A 166 17.31 5.16 2.95
CA ARG A 166 16.84 5.86 1.74
C ARG A 166 15.64 5.17 1.11
N ARG A 167 15.63 3.83 1.12
CA ARG A 167 14.53 3.02 0.58
C ARG A 167 13.27 3.03 1.43
N VAL A 168 13.43 2.94 2.76
CA VAL A 168 12.31 3.05 3.69
C VAL A 168 11.66 4.41 3.55
N LEU A 169 12.47 5.48 3.46
CA LEU A 169 11.96 6.82 3.16
C LEU A 169 11.24 6.84 1.82
N GLN A 170 11.81 6.33 0.74
CA GLN A 170 11.14 6.35 -0.56
C GLN A 170 9.78 5.61 -0.57
N ALA A 171 9.68 4.49 0.14
CA ALA A 171 8.46 3.66 0.18
C ALA A 171 7.38 4.20 1.12
N TYR A 172 7.76 4.77 2.27
CA TYR A 172 6.84 5.20 3.32
C TYR A 172 6.80 6.72 3.54
N ASP A 173 7.46 7.53 2.71
CA ASP A 173 7.38 8.99 2.77
C ASP A 173 5.93 9.43 2.48
N PRO A 174 5.30 10.16 3.42
CA PRO A 174 3.90 10.59 3.28
C PRO A 174 3.65 11.46 2.05
N ILE A 175 4.69 12.07 1.46
CA ILE A 175 4.58 12.85 0.22
C ILE A 175 4.47 11.93 -1.02
N ASN A 176 5.06 10.74 -0.98
CA ASN A 176 5.08 9.79 -2.10
C ASN A 176 3.90 8.82 -2.09
N VAL A 177 3.10 8.79 -1.03
CA VAL A 177 1.83 8.06 -1.00
C VAL A 177 0.80 8.91 -1.76
N PRO A 178 0.33 8.49 -2.94
CA PRO A 178 -0.73 9.21 -3.62
C PRO A 178 -1.96 9.19 -2.72
N LEU A 179 -2.26 10.33 -2.10
CA LEU A 179 -3.51 10.53 -1.41
C LEU A 179 -4.63 10.18 -2.40
N PRO A 180 -5.66 9.41 -1.97
CA PRO A 180 -6.81 9.19 -2.82
C PRO A 180 -7.34 10.57 -3.20
N VAL A 181 -7.31 10.88 -4.49
CA VAL A 181 -7.96 12.07 -5.04
C VAL A 181 -9.41 12.00 -4.58
N THR A 182 -9.75 12.78 -3.57
CA THR A 182 -11.14 12.99 -3.23
C THR A 182 -11.75 13.57 -4.50
N PRO A 183 -12.92 13.07 -4.97
CA PRO A 183 -13.62 13.70 -6.07
C PRO A 183 -14.06 15.09 -5.61
N SER A 184 -13.15 16.07 -5.77
CA SER A 184 -13.40 17.48 -5.59
C SER A 184 -14.56 17.82 -6.50
N GLY A 185 -15.70 18.16 -5.89
CA GLY A 185 -16.96 18.37 -6.57
C GLY A 185 -16.77 19.25 -7.79
N ALA A 186 -17.13 18.72 -8.96
CA ALA A 186 -17.13 19.44 -10.21
C ALA A 186 -17.92 20.74 -10.02
N LYS A 187 -17.21 21.87 -9.90
CA LYS A 187 -17.81 23.18 -10.09
C LYS A 187 -18.31 23.22 -11.53
N ARG A 188 -19.62 23.11 -11.64
CA ARG A 188 -20.45 23.24 -12.84
C ARG A 188 -19.99 24.50 -13.60
N SER A 189 -19.18 24.34 -14.64
CA SER A 189 -18.89 25.43 -15.57
C SER A 189 -20.11 25.60 -16.47
N THR A 190 -20.86 26.68 -16.22
CA THR A 190 -21.92 27.14 -17.10
C THR A 190 -21.30 27.56 -18.43
N LYS A 191 -21.57 26.77 -19.45
CA LYS A 191 -21.33 27.09 -20.86
C LYS A 191 -22.27 28.23 -21.27
N THR A 192 -21.78 29.46 -21.28
CA THR A 192 -22.45 30.57 -22.00
C THR A 192 -21.66 30.88 -23.26
N GLY A 193 -22.30 30.60 -24.40
CA GLY A 193 -21.77 30.87 -25.72
C GLY A 193 -21.62 32.38 -25.97
N GLN A 194 -20.53 32.72 -26.66
CA GLN A 194 -20.30 34.03 -27.24
C GLN A 194 -21.33 34.32 -28.35
N LYS A 195 -21.85 35.54 -28.37
CA LYS A 195 -22.12 36.32 -29.60
C LYS A 195 -21.85 37.81 -29.33
N PRO A 196 -21.34 38.58 -30.32
CA PRO A 196 -20.92 39.97 -30.17
C PRO A 196 -22.04 40.96 -30.52
N GLY A 197 -22.03 42.16 -29.94
CA GLY A 197 -22.91 43.26 -30.38
C GLY A 197 -23.06 44.45 -29.42
N SER A 198 -22.15 45.43 -29.59
CA SER A 198 -22.25 46.90 -29.42
C SER A 198 -23.21 47.62 -28.43
N LYS A 199 -22.60 48.67 -27.83
CA LYS A 199 -23.08 50.04 -27.50
C LYS A 199 -23.36 50.43 -26.02
N ALA A 200 -22.47 51.35 -25.59
CA ALA A 200 -22.67 52.61 -24.85
C ALA A 200 -22.94 52.59 -23.32
N LEU A 201 -22.07 53.35 -22.62
CA LEU A 201 -22.17 53.85 -21.25
C LEU A 201 -23.33 54.85 -21.10
N PRO A 202 -23.79 55.18 -19.87
CA PRO A 202 -23.11 56.26 -19.12
C PRO A 202 -22.94 56.00 -17.61
N ALA A 203 -22.14 56.88 -17.01
CA ALA A 203 -21.62 56.88 -15.66
C ALA A 203 -22.60 57.30 -14.55
N SER A 204 -22.28 56.89 -13.32
CA SER A 204 -22.53 57.60 -12.04
C SER A 204 -21.60 56.94 -11.01
N ASP A 205 -20.47 57.53 -10.64
CA ASP A 205 -20.33 58.48 -9.51
C ASP A 205 -21.06 58.02 -8.23
N ILE A 206 -20.31 57.44 -7.29
CA ILE A 206 -20.35 57.88 -5.89
C ILE A 206 -19.01 57.57 -5.22
N SER A 207 -18.51 58.61 -4.57
CA SER A 207 -17.27 58.77 -3.83
C SER A 207 -17.33 58.23 -2.40
N ASP A 208 -16.15 58.21 -1.77
CA ASP A 208 -15.86 58.38 -0.33
C ASP A 208 -16.49 57.42 0.69
N ASP A 209 -15.65 56.74 1.47
CA ASP A 209 -15.14 57.34 2.72
C ASP A 209 -13.97 56.51 3.27
N GLU A 210 -12.91 57.20 3.66
CA GLU A 210 -11.81 56.66 4.44
C GLU A 210 -12.19 56.67 5.92
N ASP A 211 -11.78 55.64 6.66
CA ASP A 211 -11.48 55.82 8.08
C ASP A 211 -10.26 54.94 8.40
N GLU A 212 -9.09 55.58 8.44
CA GLU A 212 -8.07 55.22 9.41
C GLU A 212 -8.63 55.51 10.80
N ASP A 213 -8.50 54.56 11.73
CA ASP A 213 -8.04 55.00 13.05
C ASP A 213 -7.20 53.94 13.74
N SER A 214 -6.29 54.50 14.51
CA SER A 214 -5.05 53.97 15.04
C SER A 214 -5.23 53.25 16.38
N GLU A 215 -4.06 52.84 16.88
CA GLU A 215 -3.70 52.73 18.30
C GLU A 215 -3.90 51.37 18.97
N SER A 216 -3.02 50.93 19.86
CA SER A 216 -1.64 51.29 20.26
C SER A 216 -1.27 50.27 21.35
N GLU A 217 0.04 50.09 21.56
CA GLU A 217 0.74 49.35 22.62
C GLU A 217 0.93 47.83 22.47
#